data_AF-A0A6M1YZ04-F1
#
_entry.id   AF-A0A6M1YZ04-F1
#
_cell.length_a   1.000
_cell.length_b   1.000
_cell.length_c   1.000
_cell.angle_alpha   90.00
_cell.angle_beta   90.00
_cell.angle_gamma   90.00
#
_symmetry.space_group_name_H-M   'P 1'
#
loop_
_entity.id
_entity.type
_entity.pdbx_description
1 polymer ?
#
loop_
_entity_poly.entity_id
_entity_poly.type
_entity_poly.pdbx_seq_one_letter_code
_entity_poly.pdbx_strand_id
1 'polypeptide(L)'
;IGSGIATTWNDLAKALFKALKKPVKIKYIDMPKELNKQYQNFTKADMTKFNKLFKGDFKTTNIEDAIEDYVQNYLLEDKRW
;
A
#
# COMPACT_ATOMS: atom_id res chain seq x y z
N ILE A 1 11.02 8.81 1.15
CA ILE A 1 9.73 9.51 1.41
C ILE A 1 8.67 8.41 1.48
N GLY A 2 7.79 8.40 2.48
CA GLY A 2 6.72 7.40 2.60
C GLY A 2 5.48 8.02 3.24
N SER A 3 4.42 7.23 3.46
CA SER A 3 3.18 7.76 4.03
C SER A 3 3.30 8.16 5.51
N GLY A 4 4.31 7.64 6.22
CA GLY A 4 4.42 7.74 7.67
C GLY A 4 3.48 6.79 8.43
N ILE A 5 2.68 6.00 7.71
CA ILE A 5 1.69 5.07 8.25
C ILE A 5 2.08 3.66 7.79
N ALA A 6 2.16 2.72 8.72
CA ALA A 6 2.37 1.32 8.36
C ALA A 6 1.01 0.70 7.97
N THR A 7 0.97 0.00 6.85
CA THR A 7 -0.22 -0.69 6.36
C THR A 7 0.04 -2.20 6.36
N THR A 8 -0.94 -2.99 6.78
CA THR A 8 -0.80 -4.45 6.76
C THR A 8 -1.05 -5.03 5.37
N TRP A 9 -0.48 -6.20 5.08
CA TRP A 9 -0.77 -6.94 3.85
C TRP A 9 -2.26 -7.25 3.68
N ASN A 10 -2.98 -7.45 4.78
CA ASN A 10 -4.42 -7.71 4.76
C ASN A 10 -5.22 -6.47 4.36
N ASP A 11 -4.82 -5.29 4.81
CA ASP A 11 -5.50 -4.05 4.44
C ASP A 11 -5.27 -3.73 2.96
N LEU A 12 -4.05 -3.96 2.45
CA LEU A 12 -3.75 -3.88 1.02
C LEU A 12 -4.63 -4.82 0.20
N ALA A 13 -4.72 -6.09 0.61
CA ALA A 13 -5.54 -7.07 -0.09
C ALA A 13 -7.03 -6.69 -0.08
N LYS A 14 -7.56 -6.24 1.07
CA LYS A 14 -8.96 -5.78 1.18
C LYS A 14 -9.23 -4.58 0.28
N ALA A 15 -8.33 -3.59 0.25
CA ALA A 15 -8.45 -2.42 -0.61
C ALA A 15 -8.49 -2.82 -2.10
N LEU A 16 -7.65 -3.79 -2.51
CA LEU A 16 -7.67 -4.33 -3.87
C LEU A 16 -8.99 -5.02 -4.21
N PHE A 17 -9.51 -5.87 -3.32
CA PHE A 17 -10.81 -6.53 -3.52
C PHE A 17 -11.96 -5.52 -3.61
N LYS A 18 -11.93 -4.48 -2.77
CA LYS A 18 -12.90 -3.37 -2.79
C LYS A 18 -12.84 -2.61 -4.11
N ALA A 19 -11.65 -2.24 -4.59
CA ALA A 19 -11.45 -1.57 -5.86
C ALA A 19 -11.96 -2.40 -7.05
N LEU A 20 -11.81 -3.72 -6.98
CA LEU A 20 -12.31 -4.68 -7.98
C LEU A 20 -13.79 -5.04 -7.82
N LYS A 21 -14.51 -4.48 -6.82
CA LYS A 21 -15.91 -4.79 -6.48
C LYS A 21 -16.17 -6.31 -6.32
N LYS A 22 -15.21 -7.03 -5.72
CA LYS A 22 -15.29 -8.48 -5.48
C LYS A 22 -15.30 -8.79 -3.99
N PRO A 23 -15.95 -9.89 -3.56
CA PRO A 23 -15.87 -10.32 -2.17
C PRO A 23 -14.43 -10.65 -1.80
N VAL A 24 -14.01 -10.23 -0.61
CA VAL A 24 -12.66 -10.49 -0.09
C VAL A 24 -12.47 -11.99 0.08
N LYS A 25 -11.49 -12.55 -0.64
CA LYS A 25 -11.13 -13.97 -0.55
C LYS A 25 -9.62 -14.12 -0.52
N ILE A 26 -9.04 -14.04 0.68
CA ILE A 26 -7.59 -14.12 0.89
C ILE A 26 -7.20 -15.58 1.12
N LYS A 27 -6.28 -16.10 0.30
CA LYS A 27 -5.64 -17.41 0.51
C LYS A 27 -4.21 -17.17 0.99
N TYR A 28 -3.91 -17.61 2.20
CA TYR A 28 -2.54 -17.58 2.72
C TYR A 28 -1.75 -18.75 2.12
N ILE A 29 -0.49 -18.48 1.80
CA ILE A 29 0.48 -19.48 1.36
C ILE A 29 1.66 -19.44 2.32
N ASP A 30 2.31 -20.59 2.51
CA ASP A 30 3.51 -20.65 3.35
C ASP A 30 4.62 -19.76 2.81
N MET A 31 5.29 -19.05 3.70
CA MET A 31 6.42 -18.19 3.35
C MET A 31 7.57 -19.07 2.81
N PRO A 32 8.10 -18.79 1.61
CA PRO A 32 9.26 -19.51 1.10
C PRO A 32 10.47 -19.34 2.03
N LYS A 33 11.16 -20.44 2.35
CA LYS A 33 12.29 -20.43 3.30
C LYS A 33 13.44 -19.50 2.88
N GLU A 34 13.63 -19.32 1.58
CA GLU A 34 14.66 -18.46 0.99
C GLU A 34 14.41 -16.97 1.25
N LEU A 35 13.13 -16.57 1.29
CA LEU A 35 12.72 -15.18 1.53
C LEU A 35 12.80 -14.79 3.01
N ASN A 36 12.74 -15.75 3.94
CA ASN A 36 12.66 -15.47 5.37
C ASN A 36 13.80 -14.57 5.89
N LYS A 37 15.02 -14.71 5.36
CA LYS A 37 16.18 -13.90 5.80
C LYS A 37 16.25 -12.51 5.15
N GLN A 38 15.51 -12.27 4.08
CA GLN A 38 15.57 -11.03 3.29
C GLN A 38 14.24 -10.25 3.33
N TYR A 39 13.21 -10.80 3.97
CA TYR A 39 11.89 -10.20 4.00
C TYR A 39 11.77 -9.15 5.09
N GLN A 40 11.42 -7.92 4.69
CA GLN A 40 11.13 -6.86 5.63
C GLN A 40 9.69 -6.96 6.11
N ASN A 41 9.49 -7.57 7.29
CA ASN A 41 8.16 -7.75 7.88
C ASN A 41 7.47 -6.43 8.27
N PHE A 42 8.24 -5.36 8.51
CA PHE A 42 7.71 -4.07 8.90
C PHE A 42 8.53 -2.91 8.32
N THR A 43 7.83 -2.01 7.65
CA THR A 43 8.35 -0.74 7.13
C THR A 43 7.44 0.38 7.59
N LYS A 44 8.04 1.41 8.19
CA LYS A 44 7.37 2.69 8.45
C LYS A 44 8.37 3.80 8.23
N ALA A 45 8.12 4.64 7.24
CA ALA A 45 9.00 5.77 6.95
C ALA A 45 8.88 6.81 8.07
N ASP A 46 10.01 7.27 8.61
CA ASP A 46 10.03 8.43 9.50
C ASP A 46 9.88 9.71 8.65
N MET A 47 8.75 10.39 8.83
CA MET A 47 8.40 11.62 8.10
C MET A 47 8.68 12.90 8.89
N THR A 48 9.31 12.81 10.07
CA THR A 48 9.53 13.95 10.97
C THR A 48 10.35 15.06 10.30
N LYS A 49 11.45 14.70 9.63
CA LYS A 49 12.31 15.65 8.91
C LYS A 49 11.59 16.31 7.73
N PHE A 50 10.77 15.54 7.03
CA PHE A 50 10.01 16.01 5.87
C PHE A 50 8.88 16.96 6.30
N ASN A 51 8.08 16.58 7.30
CA ASN A 51 7.01 17.42 7.83
C ASN A 51 7.51 18.75 8.40
N LYS A 52 8.69 18.76 9.03
CA LYS A 52 9.34 19.99 9.50
C LYS A 52 9.72 20.93 8.36
N LEU A 53 10.11 20.40 7.21
CA LEU A 53 10.49 21.18 6.03
C LEU A 53 9.26 21.76 5.31
N PHE A 54 8.17 21.00 5.24
CA PHE A 54 6.93 21.38 4.55
C PHE A 54 5.86 21.96 5.48
N LYS A 55 6.19 22.30 6.74
CA LYS A 55 5.27 22.87 7.76
C LYS A 55 3.95 22.10 7.93
N GLY A 56 3.92 20.81 7.62
CA GLY A 56 2.71 19.98 7.72
C GLY A 56 1.69 20.16 6.58
N ASP A 57 2.00 20.91 5.51
CA ASP A 57 1.09 21.07 4.35
C ASP A 57 1.04 19.83 3.45
N PHE A 58 2.00 18.91 3.58
CA PHE A 58 2.02 17.69 2.78
C PHE A 58 1.19 16.59 3.42
N LYS A 59 0.05 16.28 2.80
CA LYS A 59 -0.78 15.13 3.15
C LYS A 59 -0.47 13.97 2.21
N THR A 60 -0.22 12.80 2.78
CA THR A 60 -0.06 11.57 2.03
C THR A 60 -1.45 11.01 1.71
N THR A 61 -1.63 10.54 0.48
CA THR A 61 -2.89 9.90 0.08
C THR A 61 -3.10 8.64 0.92
N ASN A 62 -4.34 8.43 1.35
CA ASN A 62 -4.70 7.20 2.05
C ASN A 62 -4.47 5.99 1.12
N ILE A 63 -4.03 4.88 1.68
CA ILE A 63 -3.69 3.69 0.92
C ILE A 63 -4.90 3.14 0.16
N GLU A 64 -6.10 3.21 0.75
CA GLU A 64 -7.33 2.74 0.10
C GLU A 64 -7.65 3.55 -1.15
N ASP A 65 -7.61 4.88 -1.04
CA ASP A 65 -7.91 5.80 -2.15
C ASP A 65 -6.87 5.66 -3.26
N ALA A 66 -5.59 5.53 -2.91
CA ALA A 66 -4.52 5.32 -3.87
C ALA A 66 -4.63 3.98 -4.62
N ILE A 67 -5.05 2.91 -3.93
CA ILE A 67 -5.27 1.60 -4.56
C ILE A 67 -6.48 1.64 -5.47
N GLU A 68 -7.56 2.31 -5.05
CA GLU A 68 -8.75 2.47 -5.88
C GLU A 68 -8.44 3.22 -7.18
N ASP A 69 -7.75 4.36 -7.09
CA ASP A 69 -7.31 5.13 -8.25
C ASP A 69 -6.41 4.31 -9.17
N TYR A 70 -5.39 3.64 -8.63
CA TYR A 70 -4.47 2.83 -9.41
C TYR A 70 -5.20 1.68 -10.14
N VAL A 71 -6.09 0.97 -9.46
CA VAL A 71 -6.77 -0.18 -10.03
C VAL A 71 -7.78 0.24 -11.08
N GLN A 72 -8.60 1.26 -10.79
CA GLN A 72 -9.68 1.68 -11.68
C GLN A 72 -9.16 2.44 -12.90
N ASN A 73 -8.21 3.36 -12.71
CA ASN A 73 -7.77 4.28 -13.76
C ASN A 73 -6.53 3.80 -14.54
N TYR A 74 -5.75 2.86 -13.99
CA TYR A 74 -4.52 2.37 -14.63
C TYR A 74 -4.55 0.88 -14.91
N LEU A 75 -4.80 0.04 -13.91
CA LEU A 75 -4.70 -1.42 -14.05
C LEU A 75 -5.80 -1.99 -14.96
N LEU A 76 -7.03 -1.48 -14.88
CA LEU A 76 -8.15 -1.93 -15.72
C LEU A 76 -8.14 -1.33 -17.13
N GLU A 77 -7.54 -0.15 -17.30
CA GLU A 77 -7.47 0.54 -18.59
C GLU A 77 -6.23 0.15 -19.42
N ASP A 78 -5.38 -0.77 -18.92
CA ASP A 78 -4.06 -1.12 -19.49
C ASP A 78 -3.16 0.10 -19.75
N LYS A 79 -3.47 1.24 -19.11
CA LYS A 79 -2.71 2.47 -19.24
C LYS A 79 -1.46 2.37 -18.38
N ARG A 80 -0.31 2.37 -19.03
CA ARG A 80 0.98 2.51 -18.35
C ARG A 80 1.21 3.99 -18.06
N TRP A 81 1.47 4.27 -16.78
CA TRP A 81 2.09 5.48 -16.24
C TRP A 81 3.28 5.97 -17.07
#